data_AF-A0AAV2HXY5-F1
#
_entry.id   AF-A0AAV2HXY5-F1
#
_cell.length_a   1.000
_cell.length_b   1.000
_cell.length_c   1.000
_cell.angle_alpha   90.00
_cell.angle_beta   90.00
_cell.angle_gamma   90.00
#
_symmetry.space_group_name_H-M   'P 1'
#
loop_
_entity.id
_entity.type
_entity.pdbx_description
1 polymer ?
#
loop_
_entity_poly.entity_id
_entity_poly.type
_entity_poly.pdbx_seq_one_letter_code
_entity_poly.pdbx_strand_id
1 'polypeptide(L)'
;MIMRRFCVVDIKLLLETMKVYQKVGLYQTREFCGRIFTQWEMTSLRDIKAKSVFSNYGSFPNKFTSSKTYFCRQYLSLSSKFTTKSIPSVPVLLTNNQLLRQHVSYTQILSDFKHRSAHHSSRITDKDISSFKEAEKELTSGRLAFLSKNLKCSFDETKKMVDKYTFFLHLNPELILEKIAVMQSYSLPISFISRNPRLLYQHSSDELKRRLQLLKEATLLTENPIIQQQDLAHYLECPYKTFDHSFKRLCAERDALEGCWSQKDYLQLRLQCSQETAETLLSQSPLKNVVSNVKLKQFLDFMLNEAKFSPEFVIQHRQLMSFSLDRLKFRWHVMQAAGVSASEEMVYVWKLAEQKFTIQFEAYI
;
A
#
# COMPACT_ATOMS: atom_id res chain seq x y z
N MET A 1 6.36 -1.96 -30.57
CA MET A 1 7.82 -1.90 -30.35
C MET A 1 8.28 -0.43 -30.18
N ILE A 2 7.76 0.25 -29.15
CA ILE A 2 8.09 1.65 -28.79
C ILE A 2 8.05 1.68 -27.25
N MET A 3 9.14 1.29 -26.59
CA MET A 3 9.28 1.35 -25.11
C MET A 3 10.74 1.03 -24.71
N ARG A 4 11.72 1.77 -25.24
CA ARG A 4 13.13 1.66 -24.79
C ARG A 4 13.91 2.98 -24.69
N ARG A 5 13.29 4.16 -24.84
CA ARG A 5 14.01 5.46 -24.79
C ARG A 5 13.77 6.32 -23.55
N PHE A 6 12.93 5.90 -22.60
CA PHE A 6 12.58 6.74 -21.45
C PHE A 6 13.60 6.74 -20.28
N CYS A 7 14.54 5.80 -20.18
CA CYS A 7 15.43 5.74 -19.01
C CYS A 7 16.70 6.62 -19.05
N VAL A 8 17.15 7.09 -20.22
CA VAL A 8 18.50 7.72 -20.33
C VAL A 8 18.47 9.22 -20.01
N VAL A 9 17.36 9.90 -20.28
CA VAL A 9 17.23 11.36 -20.08
C VAL A 9 17.18 11.71 -18.59
N ASP A 10 16.52 10.88 -17.78
CA ASP A 10 16.34 11.15 -16.34
C ASP A 10 17.62 10.99 -15.53
N ILE A 11 18.50 10.05 -15.90
CA ILE A 11 19.79 9.85 -15.22
C ILE A 11 20.71 11.05 -15.44
N LYS A 12 20.72 11.62 -16.66
CA LYS A 12 21.55 12.79 -16.98
C LYS A 12 21.07 14.03 -16.21
N LEU A 13 19.76 14.24 -16.12
CA LEU A 13 19.19 15.36 -15.36
C LEU A 13 19.49 15.23 -13.85
N LEU A 14 19.38 14.02 -13.29
CA LEU A 14 19.72 13.75 -11.90
C LEU A 14 21.20 14.05 -11.61
N LEU A 15 22.11 13.61 -12.50
CA LEU A 15 23.55 13.85 -12.35
C LEU A 15 23.92 15.33 -12.48
N GLU A 16 23.32 16.06 -13.41
CA GLU A 16 23.54 17.52 -13.51
C GLU A 16 22.99 18.26 -12.28
N THR A 17 21.83 17.83 -11.77
CA THR A 17 21.25 18.39 -10.54
C THR A 17 22.19 18.16 -9.34
N MET A 18 22.74 16.95 -9.20
CA MET A 18 23.72 16.63 -8.16
C MET A 18 25.02 17.45 -8.27
N LYS A 19 25.51 17.73 -9.48
CA LYS A 19 26.66 18.61 -9.71
C LYS A 19 26.38 20.05 -9.26
N VAL A 20 25.16 20.57 -9.49
CA VAL A 20 24.76 21.89 -9.01
C VAL A 20 24.80 21.93 -7.47
N TYR A 21 24.18 20.95 -6.79
CA TYR A 21 24.19 20.87 -5.33
C TYR A 21 25.60 20.76 -4.73
N GLN A 22 26.50 20.04 -5.40
CA GLN A 22 27.91 19.96 -5.01
C GLN A 22 28.62 21.32 -5.14
N LYS A 23 28.30 22.11 -6.18
CA LYS A 23 28.92 23.42 -6.44
C LYS A 23 28.47 24.52 -5.48
N VAL A 24 27.26 24.43 -4.91
CA VAL A 24 26.74 25.40 -3.92
C VAL A 24 26.96 24.99 -2.46
N GLY A 25 27.74 23.93 -2.18
CA GLY A 25 28.14 23.57 -0.82
C GLY A 25 27.01 23.05 0.09
N LEU A 26 25.86 22.65 -0.47
CA LEU A 26 24.68 22.20 0.28
C LEU A 26 24.75 20.72 0.70
N TYR A 27 25.95 20.20 1.00
CA TYR A 27 26.12 18.83 1.48
C TYR A 27 25.94 18.73 2.99
N GLN A 28 24.68 18.80 3.43
CA GLN A 28 24.23 18.08 4.61
C GLN A 28 22.88 17.44 4.30
N THR A 29 22.91 16.17 3.87
CA THR A 29 21.92 15.14 4.23
C THR A 29 22.21 13.87 3.43
N ARG A 30 23.00 12.98 4.05
CA ARG A 30 23.12 11.57 3.65
C ARG A 30 21.75 10.87 3.57
N GLU A 31 20.75 11.41 4.28
CA GLU A 31 19.37 10.94 4.26
C GLU A 31 18.58 11.27 2.99
N PHE A 32 18.83 12.41 2.33
CA PHE A 32 18.02 12.83 1.19
C PHE A 32 18.29 11.95 -0.04
N CYS A 33 19.57 11.68 -0.33
CA CYS A 33 19.97 10.74 -1.38
C CYS A 33 19.52 9.30 -1.08
N GLY A 34 19.54 8.89 0.19
CA GLY A 34 19.05 7.57 0.62
C GLY A 34 17.56 7.39 0.36
N ARG A 35 16.72 8.40 0.67
CA ARG A 35 15.27 8.34 0.44
C ARG A 35 14.91 8.30 -1.03
N ILE A 36 15.59 9.08 -1.88
CA ILE A 36 15.37 9.05 -3.34
C ILE A 36 15.75 7.69 -3.92
N PHE A 37 16.89 7.10 -3.51
CA PHE A 37 17.30 5.77 -3.99
C PHE A 37 16.33 4.67 -3.57
N THR A 38 15.87 4.69 -2.31
CA THR A 38 14.96 3.66 -1.78
C THR A 38 13.57 3.73 -2.43
N GLN A 39 13.11 4.94 -2.75
CA GLN A 39 11.81 5.16 -3.40
C GLN A 39 11.83 4.78 -4.89
N TRP A 40 12.98 4.92 -5.55
CA TRP A 40 13.21 4.50 -6.93
C TRP A 40 13.37 2.97 -7.07
N GLU A 41 14.06 2.32 -6.13
CA GLU A 41 14.18 0.85 -6.06
C GLU A 41 12.81 0.16 -5.92
N MET A 42 11.92 0.74 -5.11
CA MET A 42 10.56 0.20 -4.88
C MET A 42 9.61 0.38 -6.07
N THR A 43 9.86 1.34 -6.97
CA THR A 43 9.05 1.53 -8.18
C THR A 43 9.55 0.66 -9.34
N SER A 44 10.87 0.48 -9.48
CA SER A 44 11.47 -0.32 -10.56
C SER A 44 11.29 -1.83 -10.39
N LEU A 45 11.30 -2.34 -9.16
CA LEU A 45 11.15 -3.78 -8.88
C LEU A 45 9.72 -4.32 -9.06
N ARG A 46 8.70 -3.45 -9.25
CA ARG A 46 7.33 -3.89 -9.49
C ARG A 46 7.01 -4.21 -10.95
N ASP A 47 7.82 -3.73 -11.90
CA ASP A 47 7.54 -3.86 -13.34
C ASP A 47 8.46 -4.83 -14.10
N ILE A 48 9.30 -5.61 -13.39
CA ILE A 48 10.14 -6.64 -14.02
C ILE A 48 9.76 -8.01 -13.48
N LYS A 49 8.75 -8.62 -14.11
CA LYS A 49 8.51 -10.07 -14.08
C LYS A 49 8.51 -10.62 -15.50
N ALA A 50 9.67 -11.10 -15.94
CA ALA A 50 9.84 -12.05 -17.05
C ALA A 50 11.19 -12.74 -16.84
N LYS A 51 11.22 -13.99 -16.34
CA LYS A 51 11.31 -15.26 -17.10
C LYS A 51 12.43 -15.30 -18.15
N SER A 52 13.27 -16.33 -17.99
CA SER A 52 14.38 -16.82 -18.83
C SER A 52 15.67 -15.99 -18.82
N VAL A 53 16.69 -16.49 -18.12
CA VAL A 53 18.06 -16.79 -18.59
C VAL A 53 18.83 -17.24 -17.35
N PHE A 54 18.68 -18.51 -16.94
CA PHE A 54 19.64 -19.22 -16.08
C PHE A 54 19.39 -20.72 -16.21
N SER A 55 19.68 -21.26 -17.39
CA SER A 55 19.95 -22.68 -17.59
C SER A 55 21.32 -22.77 -18.23
N ASN A 56 22.34 -22.58 -17.40
CA ASN A 56 23.75 -22.89 -17.64
C ASN A 56 24.48 -22.15 -16.53
N TYR A 57 24.78 -22.84 -15.44
CA TYR A 57 26.03 -22.75 -14.67
C TYR A 57 25.87 -23.62 -13.42
N GLY A 58 26.84 -24.52 -13.26
CA GLY A 58 26.78 -25.66 -12.36
C GLY A 58 26.72 -25.32 -10.88
N SER A 59 26.34 -26.35 -10.14
CA SER A 59 26.35 -26.50 -8.68
C SER A 59 27.53 -25.82 -7.97
N PHE A 60 27.22 -25.04 -6.92
CA PHE A 60 28.15 -24.74 -5.83
C PHE A 60 27.45 -24.86 -4.47
N PRO A 61 28.22 -25.16 -3.40
CA PRO A 61 27.71 -25.86 -2.22
C PRO A 61 27.15 -24.92 -1.15
N ASN A 62 26.30 -25.53 -0.31
CA ASN A 62 25.77 -24.97 0.92
C ASN A 62 26.86 -24.51 1.89
N LYS A 63 26.81 -23.21 2.23
CA LYS A 63 26.99 -22.57 3.56
C LYS A 63 27.58 -21.18 3.36
N PHE A 64 26.91 -20.13 3.82
CA PHE A 64 27.42 -19.09 4.72
C PHE A 64 26.42 -17.94 4.87
N THR A 65 26.37 -17.45 6.11
CA THR A 65 25.46 -16.46 6.69
C THR A 65 25.89 -15.02 6.41
N SER A 66 24.90 -14.14 6.27
CA SER A 66 24.88 -12.67 6.47
C SER A 66 26.13 -11.83 6.09
N SER A 67 26.00 -10.95 5.10
CA SER A 67 26.48 -9.56 5.14
C SER A 67 26.03 -8.78 3.90
N LYS A 68 25.45 -7.59 4.10
CA LYS A 68 24.78 -6.75 3.09
C LYS A 68 25.73 -5.84 2.30
N THR A 69 27.04 -6.06 2.33
CA THR A 69 28.01 -5.03 1.90
C THR A 69 28.78 -5.32 0.61
N TYR A 70 28.46 -6.37 -0.15
CA TYR A 70 29.25 -6.74 -1.34
C TYR A 70 28.71 -6.27 -2.70
N PHE A 71 27.50 -5.69 -2.76
CA PHE A 71 26.86 -5.36 -4.04
C PHE A 71 27.35 -4.06 -4.71
N CYS A 72 27.93 -3.12 -3.94
CA CYS A 72 28.36 -1.82 -4.50
C CYS A 72 29.73 -1.83 -5.22
N ARG A 73 30.54 -2.89 -5.12
CA ARG A 73 31.89 -2.91 -5.74
C ARG A 73 31.94 -3.51 -7.14
N GLN A 74 30.99 -4.36 -7.54
CA GLN A 74 31.01 -4.97 -8.88
C GLN A 74 30.37 -4.10 -9.97
N TYR A 75 29.47 -3.19 -9.62
CA TYR A 75 28.79 -2.36 -10.62
C TYR A 75 29.67 -1.26 -11.23
N LEU A 76 30.74 -0.85 -10.52
CA LEU A 76 31.67 0.19 -10.98
C LEU A 76 32.79 -0.34 -11.90
N SER A 77 33.04 -1.66 -11.99
CA SER A 77 34.07 -2.18 -12.89
C SER A 77 33.57 -2.54 -14.31
N LEU A 78 32.25 -2.51 -14.53
CA LEU A 78 31.64 -2.87 -15.83
C LEU A 78 31.30 -1.67 -16.73
N SER A 79 31.55 -0.44 -16.29
CA SER A 79 31.25 0.78 -17.06
C SER A 79 32.38 1.28 -17.97
N SER A 80 33.53 0.60 -18.03
CA SER A 80 34.71 1.05 -18.79
C SER A 80 34.87 0.43 -20.19
N LYS A 81 33.88 -0.29 -20.72
CA LYS A 81 33.99 -0.91 -22.06
C LYS A 81 32.71 -0.81 -22.87
N PHE A 82 32.41 0.37 -23.41
CA PHE A 82 31.61 0.48 -24.63
C PHE A 82 32.21 1.56 -25.53
N THR A 83 32.91 1.09 -26.56
CA THR A 83 33.41 1.87 -27.68
C THR A 83 32.28 2.21 -28.64
N THR A 84 32.34 3.43 -29.16
CA THR A 84 31.41 4.08 -30.07
C THR A 84 31.39 3.41 -31.45
N LYS A 85 30.20 3.09 -31.96
CA LYS A 85 29.95 2.96 -33.41
C LYS A 85 28.77 3.83 -33.81
N SER A 86 29.03 4.70 -34.78
CA SER A 86 28.18 5.71 -35.40
C SER A 86 27.14 5.11 -36.35
N ILE A 87 25.90 5.61 -36.30
CA ILE A 87 24.85 5.42 -37.32
C ILE A 87 24.05 6.74 -37.45
N PRO A 88 23.57 7.14 -38.65
CA PRO A 88 23.51 8.54 -39.08
C PRO A 88 22.19 9.27 -38.79
N SER A 89 22.28 10.59 -38.93
CA SER A 89 21.25 11.61 -38.73
C SER A 89 20.21 11.68 -39.86
N VAL A 90 18.93 11.84 -39.49
CA VAL A 90 17.89 12.49 -40.31
C VAL A 90 16.99 13.33 -39.38
N PRO A 91 16.54 14.55 -39.77
CA PRO A 91 15.90 15.51 -38.87
C PRO A 91 14.37 15.46 -38.95
N VAL A 92 13.69 15.63 -37.82
CA VAL A 92 12.27 16.03 -37.82
C VAL A 92 12.02 17.03 -36.69
N LEU A 93 11.65 18.24 -37.13
CA LEU A 93 11.00 19.31 -36.38
C LEU A 93 9.63 18.84 -35.86
N LEU A 94 9.28 19.16 -34.61
CA LEU A 94 7.94 19.65 -34.22
C LEU A 94 7.88 20.10 -32.74
N THR A 95 7.80 21.42 -32.60
CA THR A 95 7.00 22.24 -31.65
C THR A 95 7.10 21.99 -30.14
N ASN A 96 7.85 22.88 -29.48
CA ASN A 96 8.17 22.89 -28.05
C ASN A 96 7.48 24.05 -27.28
N ASN A 97 6.21 24.35 -27.56
CA ASN A 97 5.55 25.57 -27.04
C ASN A 97 4.76 25.43 -25.72
N GLN A 98 4.68 24.23 -25.11
CA GLN A 98 4.06 24.06 -23.78
C GLN A 98 5.08 23.99 -22.63
N LEU A 99 6.29 23.49 -22.87
CA LEU A 99 7.36 23.41 -21.87
C LEU A 99 7.98 24.77 -21.51
N LEU A 100 8.02 25.70 -22.47
CA LEU A 100 8.53 27.06 -22.24
C LEU A 100 7.61 27.91 -21.34
N ARG A 101 6.30 27.68 -21.35
CA ARG A 101 5.36 28.47 -20.50
C ARG A 101 5.42 28.08 -19.03
N GLN A 102 5.74 26.83 -18.70
CA GLN A 102 5.90 26.39 -17.31
C GLN A 102 7.25 26.80 -16.70
N HIS A 103 8.31 26.86 -17.51
CA HIS A 103 9.63 27.29 -17.03
C HIS A 103 9.71 28.78 -16.71
N VAL A 104 9.06 29.64 -17.50
CA VAL A 104 9.04 31.11 -17.25
C VAL A 104 8.32 31.45 -15.94
N SER A 105 7.27 30.70 -15.58
CA SER A 105 6.55 30.92 -14.32
C SER A 105 7.40 30.61 -13.08
N TYR A 106 8.30 29.63 -13.15
CA TYR A 106 9.08 29.18 -11.98
C TYR A 106 10.30 30.08 -11.74
N THR A 107 10.92 30.58 -12.80
CA THR A 107 12.04 31.53 -12.68
C THR A 107 11.59 32.91 -12.20
N GLN A 108 10.39 33.36 -12.57
CA GLN A 108 9.81 34.62 -12.09
C GLN A 108 9.52 34.58 -10.57
N ILE A 109 8.98 33.46 -10.08
CA ILE A 109 8.70 33.27 -8.64
C ILE A 109 10.00 33.26 -7.83
N LEU A 110 11.07 32.66 -8.35
CA LEU A 110 12.38 32.63 -7.68
C LEU A 110 13.12 33.97 -7.72
N SER A 111 12.96 34.79 -8.77
CA SER A 111 13.51 36.15 -8.81
C SER A 111 12.79 37.09 -7.86
N ASP A 112 11.47 36.98 -7.76
CA ASP A 112 10.65 37.79 -6.84
C ASP A 112 10.92 37.42 -5.38
N PHE A 113 11.20 36.14 -5.08
CA PHE A 113 11.60 35.70 -3.75
C PHE A 113 12.99 36.22 -3.36
N LYS A 114 13.94 36.26 -4.31
CA LYS A 114 15.28 36.82 -4.08
C LYS A 114 15.26 38.35 -3.90
N HIS A 115 14.42 39.07 -4.63
CA HIS A 115 14.31 40.53 -4.49
C HIS A 115 13.65 40.97 -3.18
N ARG A 116 12.67 40.22 -2.67
CA ARG A 116 12.02 40.53 -1.38
C ARG A 116 12.92 40.24 -0.18
N SER A 117 13.86 39.29 -0.30
CA SER A 117 14.73 38.90 0.81
C SER A 117 15.96 39.80 1.01
N ALA A 118 16.26 40.71 0.07
CA ALA A 118 17.48 41.52 0.11
C ALA A 118 17.32 42.92 0.76
N HIS A 119 16.10 43.42 0.96
CA HIS A 119 15.85 44.80 1.43
C HIS A 119 15.37 44.93 2.88
N HIS A 120 15.23 43.83 3.63
CA HIS A 120 14.79 43.85 5.04
C HIS A 120 15.71 43.03 5.96
N SER A 121 17.03 43.18 5.79
CA SER A 121 17.99 42.73 6.81
C SER A 121 18.27 43.84 7.82
N SER A 122 17.24 44.39 8.46
CA SER A 122 17.41 45.09 9.73
C SER A 122 17.89 44.06 10.75
N ARG A 123 18.98 44.36 11.48
CA ARG A 123 19.54 43.49 12.51
C ARG A 123 18.43 43.06 13.48
N ILE A 124 18.02 41.79 13.38
CA ILE A 124 17.19 41.13 14.39
C ILE A 124 17.99 41.22 15.69
N THR A 125 17.47 41.92 16.69
CA THR A 125 18.13 42.05 17.99
C THR A 125 17.81 40.85 18.86
N ASP A 126 18.65 40.55 19.85
CA ASP A 126 18.36 39.50 20.83
C ASP A 126 17.02 39.71 21.57
N LYS A 127 16.58 40.97 21.65
CA LYS A 127 15.28 41.38 22.21
C LYS A 127 14.10 41.01 21.30
N ASP A 128 14.29 41.07 19.98
CA ASP A 128 13.28 40.62 19.02
C ASP A 128 13.15 39.08 19.09
N ILE A 129 14.27 38.37 19.19
CA ILE A 129 14.30 36.90 19.35
C ILE A 129 13.63 36.48 20.66
N SER A 130 13.86 37.19 21.78
CA SER A 130 13.21 36.87 23.05
C SER A 130 11.70 37.12 23.02
N SER A 131 11.25 38.23 22.42
CA SER A 131 9.83 38.52 22.27
C SER A 131 9.11 37.51 21.36
N PHE A 132 9.78 37.04 20.28
CA PHE A 132 9.24 36.02 19.39
C PHE A 132 9.10 34.67 20.11
N LYS A 133 10.10 34.30 20.94
CA LYS A 133 10.06 33.09 21.76
C LYS A 133 8.96 33.13 22.82
N GLU A 134 8.70 34.29 23.43
CA GLU A 134 7.62 34.45 24.42
C GLU A 134 6.24 34.38 23.74
N ALA A 135 6.05 35.07 22.61
CA ALA A 135 4.82 35.00 21.84
C ALA A 135 4.56 33.58 21.29
N GLU A 136 5.59 32.89 20.82
CA GLU A 136 5.51 31.49 20.38
C GLU A 136 5.16 30.56 21.55
N LYS A 137 5.70 30.81 22.74
CA LYS A 137 5.42 30.03 23.96
C LYS A 137 3.99 30.22 24.47
N GLU A 138 3.46 31.45 24.44
CA GLU A 138 2.06 31.74 24.79
C GLU A 138 1.07 31.20 23.75
N LEU A 139 1.39 31.34 22.46
CA LEU A 139 0.61 30.72 21.39
C LEU A 139 0.56 29.20 21.58
N THR A 140 1.65 28.59 22.04
CA THR A 140 1.74 27.16 22.33
C THR A 140 0.89 26.76 23.54
N SER A 141 0.86 27.53 24.62
CA SER A 141 0.08 27.18 25.82
C SER A 141 -1.43 27.23 25.58
N GLY A 142 -1.92 28.30 24.93
CA GLY A 142 -3.33 28.42 24.54
C GLY A 142 -3.75 27.33 23.56
N ARG A 143 -2.87 26.99 22.61
CA ARG A 143 -3.08 25.92 21.64
C ARG A 143 -3.16 24.54 22.30
N LEU A 144 -2.27 24.25 23.24
CA LEU A 144 -2.29 23.02 24.03
C LEU A 144 -3.56 22.90 24.86
N ALA A 145 -3.99 23.98 25.52
CA ALA A 145 -5.26 24.00 26.27
C ALA A 145 -6.46 23.76 25.35
N PHE A 146 -6.49 24.40 24.16
CA PHE A 146 -7.51 24.17 23.15
C PHE A 146 -7.57 22.70 22.70
N LEU A 147 -6.43 22.10 22.35
CA LEU A 147 -6.36 20.71 21.91
C LEU A 147 -6.75 19.74 23.03
N SER A 148 -6.22 19.93 24.24
CA SER A 148 -6.52 19.11 25.42
C SER A 148 -8.02 19.09 25.72
N LYS A 149 -8.67 20.26 25.69
CA LYS A 149 -10.12 20.39 25.91
C LYS A 149 -10.93 19.64 24.85
N ASN A 150 -10.63 19.85 23.56
CA ASN A 150 -11.45 19.33 22.46
C ASN A 150 -11.19 17.85 22.16
N LEU A 151 -9.96 17.38 22.35
CA LEU A 151 -9.59 15.97 22.21
C LEU A 151 -9.77 15.16 23.51
N LYS A 152 -10.24 15.82 24.58
CA LYS A 152 -10.50 15.22 25.90
C LYS A 152 -9.32 14.39 26.41
N CYS A 153 -8.11 14.89 26.23
CA CYS A 153 -6.88 14.27 26.72
C CYS A 153 -6.17 15.20 27.71
N SER A 154 -5.30 14.64 28.54
CA SER A 154 -4.54 15.43 29.52
C SER A 154 -3.62 16.43 28.81
N PHE A 155 -3.24 17.49 29.52
CA PHE A 155 -2.32 18.49 29.00
C PHE A 155 -0.98 17.86 28.60
N ASP A 156 -0.46 16.91 29.39
CA ASP A 156 0.78 16.19 29.10
C ASP A 156 0.68 15.28 27.88
N GLU A 157 -0.43 14.55 27.71
CA GLU A 157 -0.67 13.77 26.48
C GLU A 157 -0.76 14.66 25.26
N THR A 158 -1.45 15.81 25.39
CA THR A 158 -1.56 16.80 24.33
C THR A 158 -0.20 17.36 23.95
N LYS A 159 0.63 17.68 24.93
CA LYS A 159 2.00 18.16 24.71
C LYS A 159 2.83 17.12 23.95
N LYS A 160 2.84 15.86 24.42
CA LYS A 160 3.51 14.75 23.72
C LYS A 160 3.00 14.56 22.29
N MET A 161 1.70 14.73 22.07
CA MET A 161 1.08 14.63 20.76
C MET A 161 1.50 15.78 19.84
N VAL A 162 1.54 17.02 20.32
CA VAL A 162 2.03 18.17 19.54
C VAL A 162 3.52 18.05 19.23
N ASP A 163 4.33 17.61 20.19
CA ASP A 163 5.77 17.35 20.01
C ASP A 163 6.00 16.30 18.91
N LYS A 164 5.15 15.26 18.87
CA LYS A 164 5.19 14.22 17.84
C LYS A 164 4.66 14.69 16.48
N TYR A 165 3.71 15.62 16.47
CA TYR A 165 2.97 16.04 15.29
C TYR A 165 2.93 17.58 15.19
N THR A 166 4.03 18.15 14.70
CA THR A 166 4.24 19.60 14.61
C THR A 166 3.18 20.34 13.79
N PHE A 167 2.46 19.65 12.89
CA PHE A 167 1.36 20.25 12.12
C PHE A 167 0.26 20.86 13.01
N PHE A 168 0.11 20.41 14.26
CA PHE A 168 -0.85 20.98 15.19
C PHE A 168 -0.60 22.45 15.51
N LEU A 169 0.63 22.93 15.39
CA LEU A 169 0.97 24.33 15.62
C LEU A 169 0.42 25.24 14.52
N HIS A 170 0.18 24.70 13.32
CA HIS A 170 -0.21 25.48 12.13
C HIS A 170 -1.63 25.21 11.65
N LEU A 171 -2.30 24.17 12.16
CA LEU A 171 -3.66 23.82 11.74
C LEU A 171 -4.67 24.88 12.21
N ASN A 172 -5.68 25.22 11.42
CA ASN A 172 -6.72 26.17 11.88
C ASN A 172 -7.55 25.52 13.03
N PRO A 173 -7.74 26.17 14.20
CA PRO A 173 -8.61 25.65 15.27
C PRO A 173 -10.03 25.29 14.79
N GLU A 174 -10.63 26.09 13.91
CA GLU A 174 -11.98 25.85 13.37
C GLU A 174 -12.03 24.57 12.55
N LEU A 175 -11.02 24.32 11.71
CA LEU A 175 -10.90 23.10 10.92
C LEU A 175 -10.76 21.86 11.82
N ILE A 176 -10.09 21.98 12.96
CA ILE A 176 -10.01 20.89 13.95
C ILE A 176 -11.40 20.59 14.50
N LEU A 177 -12.13 21.61 14.95
CA LEU A 177 -13.48 21.44 15.49
C LEU A 177 -14.43 20.85 14.45
N GLU A 178 -14.36 21.34 13.21
CA GLU A 178 -15.15 20.84 12.08
C GLU A 178 -14.90 19.35 11.85
N LYS A 179 -13.64 18.93 11.73
CA LYS A 179 -13.30 17.52 11.52
C LYS A 179 -13.66 16.63 12.70
N ILE A 180 -13.50 17.12 13.94
CA ILE A 180 -13.97 16.43 15.14
C ILE A 180 -15.49 16.24 15.06
N ALA A 181 -16.24 17.29 14.73
CA ALA A 181 -17.69 17.23 14.59
C ALA A 181 -18.12 16.26 13.49
N VAL A 182 -17.45 16.27 12.32
CA VAL A 182 -17.68 15.30 11.24
C VAL A 182 -17.50 13.88 11.77
N MET A 183 -16.36 13.53 12.38
CA MET A 183 -16.13 12.17 12.89
C MET A 183 -17.13 11.76 13.97
N GLN A 184 -17.49 12.67 14.89
CA GLN A 184 -18.49 12.41 15.93
C GLN A 184 -19.89 12.19 15.35
N SER A 185 -20.25 12.86 14.25
CA SER A 185 -21.54 12.65 13.57
C SER A 185 -21.69 11.24 12.96
N TYR A 186 -20.56 10.55 12.76
CA TYR A 186 -20.50 9.12 12.39
C TYR A 186 -20.19 8.22 13.59
N SER A 187 -20.50 8.67 14.81
CA SER A 187 -20.35 7.90 16.04
C SER A 187 -18.91 7.45 16.38
N LEU A 188 -17.89 8.10 15.80
CA LEU A 188 -16.51 7.82 16.17
C LEU A 188 -16.19 8.49 17.52
N PRO A 189 -15.69 7.73 18.52
CA PRO A 189 -15.42 8.28 19.83
C PRO A 189 -14.23 9.24 19.78
N ILE A 190 -14.23 10.27 20.64
CA ILE A 190 -13.10 11.22 20.76
C ILE A 190 -11.78 10.49 21.03
N SER A 191 -11.82 9.38 21.77
CA SER A 191 -10.64 8.54 22.03
C SER A 191 -10.04 7.91 20.76
N PHE A 192 -10.86 7.64 19.73
CA PHE A 192 -10.36 7.19 18.43
C PHE A 192 -9.62 8.33 17.72
N ILE A 193 -10.16 9.56 17.78
CA ILE A 193 -9.57 10.74 17.14
C ILE A 193 -8.24 11.11 17.81
N SER A 194 -8.19 11.09 19.14
CA SER A 194 -6.97 11.42 19.90
C SER A 194 -5.85 10.40 19.69
N ARG A 195 -6.19 9.12 19.45
CA ARG A 195 -5.23 8.07 19.06
C ARG A 195 -4.76 8.21 17.61
N ASN A 196 -5.56 8.82 16.74
CA ASN A 196 -5.28 8.98 15.31
C ASN A 196 -5.27 10.46 14.89
N PRO A 197 -4.40 11.30 15.48
CA PRO A 197 -4.42 12.75 15.30
C PRO A 197 -4.14 13.20 13.87
N ARG A 198 -3.54 12.35 13.04
CA ARG A 198 -3.27 12.64 11.63
C ARG A 198 -4.54 12.85 10.82
N LEU A 199 -5.67 12.29 11.25
CA LEU A 199 -6.99 12.52 10.63
C LEU A 199 -7.39 14.01 10.61
N LEU A 200 -6.92 14.80 11.58
CA LEU A 200 -7.20 16.22 11.65
C LEU A 200 -6.43 17.03 10.60
N TYR A 201 -5.29 16.51 10.16
CA TYR A 201 -4.46 17.14 9.14
C TYR A 201 -4.80 16.65 7.72
N GLN A 202 -5.05 15.35 7.57
CA GLN A 202 -5.27 14.72 6.28
C GLN A 202 -6.64 15.08 5.68
N HIS A 203 -6.66 15.26 4.36
CA HIS A 203 -7.85 15.53 3.52
C HIS A 203 -8.69 16.76 3.95
N SER A 204 -9.63 17.16 3.11
CA SER A 204 -10.63 18.16 3.52
C SER A 204 -11.70 17.52 4.42
N SER A 205 -12.45 18.34 5.14
CA SER A 205 -13.62 17.90 5.91
C SER A 205 -14.66 17.21 5.03
N ASP A 206 -14.86 17.71 3.79
CA ASP A 206 -15.75 17.11 2.80
C ASP A 206 -15.30 15.71 2.36
N GLU A 207 -14.02 15.52 2.08
CA GLU A 207 -13.52 14.19 1.71
C GLU A 207 -13.61 13.22 2.89
N LEU A 208 -13.27 13.66 4.11
CA LEU A 208 -13.43 12.84 5.31
C LEU A 208 -14.89 12.41 5.48
N LYS A 209 -15.84 13.35 5.31
CA LYS A 209 -17.27 13.08 5.33
C LYS A 209 -17.68 12.09 4.24
N ARG A 210 -17.19 12.26 2.99
CA ARG A 210 -17.44 11.32 1.87
C ARG A 210 -17.02 9.90 2.24
N ARG A 211 -15.81 9.73 2.76
CA ARG A 211 -15.29 8.40 3.13
C ARG A 211 -16.09 7.75 4.25
N LEU A 212 -16.41 8.51 5.29
CA LEU A 212 -17.25 8.03 6.39
C LEU A 212 -18.65 7.66 5.90
N GLN A 213 -19.23 8.44 4.99
CA GLN A 213 -20.51 8.13 4.38
C GLN A 213 -20.47 6.82 3.59
N LEU A 214 -19.47 6.63 2.72
CA LEU A 214 -19.30 5.40 1.95
C LEU A 214 -19.13 4.17 2.87
N LEU A 215 -18.32 4.30 3.92
CA LEU A 215 -18.13 3.22 4.90
C LEU A 215 -19.42 2.94 5.70
N LYS A 216 -20.21 3.97 6.03
CA LYS A 216 -21.50 3.80 6.72
C LYS A 216 -22.52 3.08 5.83
N GLU A 217 -22.67 3.52 4.58
CA GLU A 217 -23.59 2.93 3.60
C GLU A 217 -23.27 1.46 3.31
N ALA A 218 -21.97 1.13 3.25
CA ALA A 218 -21.50 -0.25 3.10
C ALA A 218 -21.57 -1.08 4.40
N THR A 219 -22.12 -0.55 5.50
CA THR A 219 -22.16 -1.20 6.82
C THR A 219 -20.78 -1.59 7.37
N LEU A 220 -19.75 -0.80 7.05
CA LEU A 220 -18.34 -1.05 7.39
C LEU A 220 -17.83 -0.22 8.58
N LEU A 221 -18.64 0.69 9.14
CA LEU A 221 -18.18 1.72 10.08
C LEU A 221 -18.36 1.37 11.57
N THR A 222 -19.47 0.72 11.91
CA THR A 222 -19.79 0.27 13.28
C THR A 222 -20.27 -1.17 13.19
N GLU A 223 -19.72 -2.04 14.04
CA GLU A 223 -20.12 -3.46 14.20
C GLU A 223 -19.63 -4.45 13.14
N ASN A 224 -18.87 -4.02 12.14
CA ASN A 224 -18.38 -4.93 11.11
C ASN A 224 -17.07 -5.64 11.51
N PRO A 225 -17.02 -6.99 11.56
CA PRO A 225 -15.79 -7.72 11.89
C PRO A 225 -14.70 -7.61 10.80
N ILE A 226 -15.04 -7.13 9.59
CA ILE A 226 -14.08 -7.01 8.47
C ILE A 226 -13.08 -5.88 8.72
N ILE A 227 -13.52 -4.74 9.26
CA ILE A 227 -12.63 -3.61 9.57
C ILE A 227 -12.44 -3.56 11.08
N GLN A 228 -11.24 -3.92 11.53
CA GLN A 228 -10.87 -3.66 12.92
C GLN A 228 -10.75 -2.15 13.10
N GLN A 229 -11.15 -1.64 14.27
CA GLN A 229 -11.16 -0.21 14.55
C GLN A 229 -9.78 0.44 14.32
N GLN A 230 -8.70 -0.30 14.56
CA GLN A 230 -7.33 0.15 14.30
C GLN A 230 -7.02 0.37 12.81
N ASP A 231 -7.65 -0.40 11.92
CA ASP A 231 -7.46 -0.28 10.48
C ASP A 231 -8.33 0.83 9.87
N LEU A 232 -9.42 1.20 10.55
CA LEU A 232 -10.31 2.29 10.11
C LEU A 232 -9.54 3.60 9.91
N ALA A 233 -8.63 3.93 10.83
CA ALA A 233 -7.81 5.14 10.72
C ALA A 233 -6.97 5.13 9.44
N HIS A 234 -6.39 3.98 9.07
CA HIS A 234 -5.60 3.85 7.85
C HIS A 234 -6.42 4.18 6.59
N TYR A 235 -7.66 3.70 6.52
CA TYR A 235 -8.56 4.00 5.39
C TYR A 235 -8.92 5.48 5.32
N LEU A 236 -9.15 6.13 6.46
CA LEU A 236 -9.46 7.55 6.50
C LEU A 236 -8.24 8.44 6.19
N GLU A 237 -7.02 7.98 6.49
CA GLU A 237 -5.78 8.75 6.23
C GLU A 237 -5.23 8.56 4.80
N CYS A 238 -5.42 7.41 4.16
CA CYS A 238 -4.72 7.06 2.93
C CYS A 238 -5.07 7.99 1.73
N PRO A 239 -4.23 8.05 0.68
CA PRO A 239 -4.54 8.83 -0.53
C PRO A 239 -5.83 8.35 -1.23
N TYR A 240 -6.50 9.25 -1.97
CA TYR A 240 -7.77 8.99 -2.66
C TYR A 240 -7.80 7.66 -3.44
N LYS A 241 -6.83 7.44 -4.33
CA LYS A 241 -6.75 6.21 -5.14
C LYS A 241 -6.60 4.95 -4.28
N THR A 242 -5.86 5.05 -3.18
CA THR A 242 -5.65 3.94 -2.24
C THR A 242 -6.92 3.64 -1.45
N PHE A 243 -7.66 4.68 -1.04
CA PHE A 243 -8.96 4.53 -0.40
C PHE A 243 -9.95 3.85 -1.33
N ASP A 244 -10.13 4.35 -2.56
CA ASP A 244 -11.13 3.80 -3.48
C ASP A 244 -10.85 2.32 -3.82
N HIS A 245 -9.57 1.97 -4.03
CA HIS A 245 -9.19 0.57 -4.25
C HIS A 245 -9.47 -0.31 -3.02
N SER A 246 -9.08 0.17 -1.84
CA SER A 246 -9.30 -0.52 -0.58
C SER A 246 -10.77 -0.69 -0.25
N PHE A 247 -11.57 0.35 -0.46
CA PHE A 247 -13.02 0.35 -0.24
C PHE A 247 -13.71 -0.65 -1.16
N LYS A 248 -13.38 -0.66 -2.46
CA LYS A 248 -13.89 -1.68 -3.40
C LYS A 248 -13.56 -3.10 -2.93
N ARG A 249 -12.34 -3.33 -2.43
CA ARG A 249 -11.96 -4.63 -1.86
C ARG A 249 -12.80 -4.97 -0.63
N LEU A 250 -13.02 -4.03 0.29
CA LEU A 250 -13.84 -4.25 1.48
C LEU A 250 -15.30 -4.57 1.13
N CYS A 251 -15.88 -3.87 0.16
CA CYS A 251 -17.20 -4.21 -0.36
C CYS A 251 -17.23 -5.64 -0.90
N ALA A 252 -16.25 -6.03 -1.73
CA ALA A 252 -16.17 -7.39 -2.24
C ALA A 252 -16.02 -8.44 -1.11
N GLU A 253 -15.24 -8.16 -0.07
CA GLU A 253 -15.12 -9.04 1.11
C GLU A 253 -16.44 -9.16 1.90
N ARG A 254 -17.22 -8.07 1.95
CA ARG A 254 -18.54 -8.05 2.61
C ARG A 254 -19.58 -8.81 1.81
N ASP A 255 -19.68 -8.51 0.51
CA ASP A 255 -20.60 -9.16 -0.42
C ASP A 255 -20.32 -10.65 -0.50
N ALA A 256 -19.04 -11.05 -0.40
CA ALA A 256 -18.65 -12.45 -0.44
C ALA A 256 -19.15 -13.29 0.75
N LEU A 257 -19.60 -12.65 1.83
CA LEU A 257 -20.23 -13.34 2.97
C LEU A 257 -21.74 -13.54 2.78
N GLU A 258 -22.32 -13.10 1.66
CA GLU A 258 -23.74 -13.36 1.31
C GLU A 258 -24.73 -12.95 2.43
N GLY A 259 -24.44 -11.83 3.11
CA GLY A 259 -25.24 -11.31 4.22
C GLY A 259 -24.86 -11.85 5.59
N CYS A 260 -24.06 -12.92 5.69
CA CYS A 260 -23.54 -13.41 6.97
C CYS A 260 -22.64 -12.37 7.63
N TRP A 261 -22.72 -12.21 8.95
CA TRP A 261 -21.90 -11.23 9.67
C TRP A 261 -20.44 -11.63 9.77
N SER A 262 -20.17 -12.93 9.97
CA SER A 262 -18.81 -13.45 10.12
C SER A 262 -18.51 -14.57 9.13
N GLN A 263 -17.22 -14.83 8.91
CA GLN A 263 -16.76 -15.98 8.14
C GLN A 263 -17.23 -17.31 8.77
N LYS A 264 -17.41 -17.34 10.10
CA LYS A 264 -17.94 -18.51 10.83
C LYS A 264 -19.40 -18.77 10.44
N ASP A 265 -20.24 -17.75 10.47
CA ASP A 265 -21.67 -17.87 10.11
C ASP A 265 -21.81 -18.26 8.63
N TYR A 266 -20.94 -17.70 7.78
CA TYR A 266 -20.89 -18.05 6.36
C TYR A 266 -20.52 -19.53 6.14
N LEU A 267 -19.55 -20.07 6.87
CA LEU A 267 -19.20 -21.49 6.80
C LEU A 267 -20.35 -22.39 7.29
N GLN A 268 -20.99 -22.05 8.41
CA GLN A 268 -22.16 -22.79 8.92
C GLN A 268 -23.29 -22.81 7.88
N LEU A 269 -23.59 -21.66 7.26
CA LEU A 269 -24.63 -21.55 6.24
C LEU A 269 -24.29 -22.40 5.01
N ARG A 270 -23.10 -22.22 4.43
CA ARG A 270 -22.71 -22.84 3.16
C ARG A 270 -22.39 -24.32 3.28
N LEU A 271 -21.87 -24.76 4.42
CA LEU A 271 -21.49 -26.15 4.67
C LEU A 271 -22.50 -26.90 5.56
N GLN A 272 -23.60 -26.26 5.96
CA GLN A 272 -24.65 -26.82 6.82
C GLN A 272 -24.08 -27.52 8.07
N CYS A 273 -23.03 -26.96 8.65
CA CYS A 273 -22.29 -27.58 9.75
C CYS A 273 -22.54 -26.88 11.08
N SER A 274 -22.21 -27.55 12.19
CA SER A 274 -22.34 -26.98 13.53
C SER A 274 -21.36 -25.81 13.74
N GLN A 275 -21.68 -24.95 14.70
CA GLN A 275 -20.79 -23.87 15.12
C GLN A 275 -19.40 -24.38 15.52
N GLU A 276 -19.33 -25.47 16.28
CA GLU A 276 -18.08 -26.11 16.69
C GLU A 276 -17.24 -26.58 15.49
N THR A 277 -17.91 -27.12 14.46
CA THR A 277 -17.24 -27.54 13.22
C THR A 277 -16.67 -26.33 12.49
N ALA A 278 -17.44 -25.24 12.36
CA ALA A 278 -16.98 -24.02 11.72
C ALA A 278 -15.80 -23.37 12.47
N GLU A 279 -15.82 -23.35 13.81
CA GLU A 279 -14.72 -22.88 14.64
C GLU A 279 -13.46 -23.74 14.48
N THR A 280 -13.65 -25.07 14.44
CA THR A 280 -12.58 -26.01 14.16
C THR A 280 -11.96 -25.77 12.78
N LEU A 281 -12.78 -25.50 11.75
CA LEU A 281 -12.30 -25.17 10.42
C LEU A 281 -11.48 -23.88 10.41
N LEU A 282 -11.97 -22.81 11.05
CA LEU A 282 -11.28 -21.51 11.13
C LEU A 282 -9.97 -21.58 11.93
N SER A 283 -9.88 -22.48 12.92
CA SER A 283 -8.66 -22.67 13.71
C SER A 283 -7.57 -23.47 12.98
N GLN A 284 -7.87 -24.05 11.81
CA GLN A 284 -6.98 -24.94 11.08
C GLN A 284 -6.53 -24.38 9.72
N SER A 285 -5.37 -24.85 9.24
CA SER A 285 -4.87 -24.48 7.91
C SER A 285 -5.78 -25.07 6.81
N PRO A 286 -6.09 -24.32 5.74
CA PRO A 286 -5.54 -23.00 5.39
C PRO A 286 -6.32 -21.80 5.94
N LEU A 287 -7.52 -21.99 6.51
CA LEU A 287 -8.40 -20.89 6.93
C LEU A 287 -7.81 -20.05 8.06
N LYS A 288 -7.04 -20.65 8.96
CA LYS A 288 -6.28 -19.95 10.01
C LYS A 288 -5.40 -18.82 9.46
N ASN A 289 -4.89 -18.95 8.24
CA ASN A 289 -3.98 -17.98 7.63
C ASN A 289 -4.71 -16.83 6.92
N VAL A 290 -5.94 -16.50 7.35
CA VAL A 290 -6.76 -15.39 6.85
C VAL A 290 -6.97 -15.49 5.34
N VAL A 291 -7.66 -16.55 4.92
CA VAL A 291 -8.20 -16.64 3.55
C VAL A 291 -9.25 -15.55 3.39
N SER A 292 -9.14 -14.73 2.33
CA SER A 292 -10.17 -13.72 2.03
C SER A 292 -11.54 -14.35 1.84
N ASN A 293 -12.60 -13.64 2.22
CA ASN A 293 -13.97 -14.09 2.03
C ASN A 293 -14.26 -14.28 0.54
N VAL A 294 -13.71 -13.43 -0.33
CA VAL A 294 -13.84 -13.59 -1.79
C VAL A 294 -13.26 -14.93 -2.25
N LYS A 295 -12.05 -15.28 -1.82
CA LYS A 295 -11.42 -16.55 -2.20
C LYS A 295 -12.16 -17.75 -1.60
N LEU A 296 -12.61 -17.64 -0.35
CA LEU A 296 -13.40 -18.66 0.31
C LEU A 296 -14.71 -18.90 -0.44
N LYS A 297 -15.44 -17.84 -0.79
CA LYS A 297 -16.66 -17.92 -1.58
C LYS A 297 -16.43 -18.61 -2.92
N GLN A 298 -15.44 -18.15 -3.70
CA GLN A 298 -15.14 -18.74 -5.00
C GLN A 298 -14.79 -20.23 -4.90
N PHE A 299 -14.05 -20.62 -3.87
CA PHE A 299 -13.76 -22.02 -3.60
C PHE A 299 -15.03 -22.82 -3.29
N LEU A 300 -15.89 -22.32 -2.40
CA LEU A 300 -17.13 -23.01 -2.02
C LEU A 300 -18.14 -23.05 -3.18
N ASP A 301 -18.24 -21.99 -3.98
CA ASP A 301 -19.05 -21.96 -5.20
C ASP A 301 -18.61 -23.06 -6.16
N PHE A 302 -17.31 -23.19 -6.39
CA PHE A 302 -16.79 -24.25 -7.24
C PHE A 302 -17.07 -25.64 -6.67
N MET A 303 -16.70 -25.91 -5.40
CA MET A 303 -16.82 -27.25 -4.83
C MET A 303 -18.27 -27.71 -4.71
N LEU A 304 -19.17 -26.83 -4.22
CA LEU A 304 -20.56 -27.18 -3.93
C LEU A 304 -21.46 -27.05 -5.16
N ASN A 305 -21.27 -26.00 -5.97
CA ASN A 305 -22.22 -25.67 -7.05
C ASN A 305 -21.76 -26.17 -8.42
N GLU A 306 -20.47 -26.05 -8.76
CA GLU A 306 -19.96 -26.48 -10.08
C GLU A 306 -19.61 -27.96 -10.08
N ALA A 307 -18.80 -28.39 -9.10
CA ALA A 307 -18.32 -29.77 -9.01
C ALA A 307 -19.24 -30.70 -8.21
N LYS A 308 -20.31 -30.15 -7.60
CA LYS A 308 -21.40 -30.90 -6.93
C LYS A 308 -20.94 -31.83 -5.80
N PHE A 309 -19.88 -31.47 -5.08
CA PHE A 309 -19.48 -32.20 -3.87
C PHE A 309 -20.38 -31.87 -2.69
N SER A 310 -20.55 -32.83 -1.78
CA SER A 310 -21.29 -32.60 -0.54
C SER A 310 -20.51 -31.70 0.42
N PRO A 311 -21.19 -30.98 1.33
CA PRO A 311 -20.54 -30.22 2.38
C PRO A 311 -19.54 -31.04 3.22
N GLU A 312 -19.90 -32.28 3.57
CA GLU A 312 -19.07 -33.19 4.37
C GLU A 312 -17.75 -33.48 3.67
N PHE A 313 -17.78 -33.69 2.35
CA PHE A 313 -16.57 -33.87 1.55
C PHE A 313 -15.65 -32.64 1.63
N VAL A 314 -16.23 -31.44 1.54
CA VAL A 314 -15.45 -30.18 1.63
C VAL A 314 -14.83 -30.00 3.02
N ILE A 315 -15.56 -30.34 4.09
CA ILE A 315 -15.07 -30.30 5.47
C ILE A 315 -13.91 -31.29 5.66
N GLN A 316 -14.09 -32.54 5.22
CA GLN A 316 -13.10 -33.61 5.33
C GLN A 316 -11.82 -33.27 4.55
N HIS A 317 -11.95 -32.64 3.38
CA HIS A 317 -10.83 -32.33 2.49
C HIS A 317 -10.47 -30.84 2.44
N ARG A 318 -10.69 -30.10 3.52
CA ARG A 318 -10.40 -28.65 3.64
C ARG A 318 -9.02 -28.21 3.17
N GLN A 319 -8.00 -29.07 3.21
CA GLN A 319 -6.67 -28.76 2.66
C GLN A 319 -6.69 -28.36 1.18
N LEU A 320 -7.72 -28.75 0.42
CA LEU A 320 -7.86 -28.37 -0.98
C LEU A 320 -8.00 -26.85 -1.16
N MET A 321 -8.49 -26.11 -0.15
CA MET A 321 -8.55 -24.64 -0.14
C MET A 321 -7.17 -23.96 -0.25
N SER A 322 -6.08 -24.70 0.00
CA SER A 322 -4.72 -24.17 -0.12
C SER A 322 -4.27 -24.00 -1.57
N PHE A 323 -4.88 -24.74 -2.50
CA PHE A 323 -4.58 -24.64 -3.93
C PHE A 323 -5.26 -23.43 -4.58
N SER A 324 -4.75 -23.02 -5.74
CA SER A 324 -5.44 -22.00 -6.55
C SER A 324 -6.71 -22.58 -7.18
N LEU A 325 -7.73 -21.75 -7.32
CA LEU A 325 -8.99 -22.15 -7.95
C LEU A 325 -8.76 -22.62 -9.39
N ASP A 326 -7.90 -21.94 -10.15
CA ASP A 326 -7.56 -22.32 -11.53
C ASP A 326 -7.00 -23.73 -11.60
N ARG A 327 -6.11 -24.10 -10.66
CA ARG A 327 -5.56 -25.45 -10.59
C ARG A 327 -6.65 -26.47 -10.29
N LEU A 328 -7.56 -26.17 -9.36
CA LEU A 328 -8.64 -27.08 -9.01
C LEU A 328 -9.59 -27.29 -10.20
N LYS A 329 -10.01 -26.22 -10.87
CA LYS A 329 -10.89 -26.26 -12.05
C LYS A 329 -10.24 -26.97 -13.22
N PHE A 330 -9.00 -26.63 -13.56
CA PHE A 330 -8.26 -27.27 -14.65
C PHE A 330 -8.16 -28.78 -14.44
N ARG A 331 -7.69 -29.21 -13.26
CA ARG A 331 -7.56 -30.63 -12.96
C ARG A 331 -8.90 -31.35 -12.86
N TRP A 332 -9.95 -30.64 -12.42
CA TRP A 332 -11.32 -31.17 -12.42
C TRP A 332 -11.79 -31.53 -13.82
N HIS A 333 -11.63 -30.64 -14.80
CA HIS A 333 -11.99 -30.92 -16.19
C HIS A 333 -11.20 -32.08 -16.80
N VAL A 334 -9.90 -32.15 -16.52
CA VAL A 334 -9.04 -33.27 -16.94
C VAL A 334 -9.51 -34.59 -16.33
N MET A 335 -9.86 -34.61 -15.04
CA MET A 335 -10.42 -35.80 -14.37
C MET A 335 -11.74 -36.25 -14.98
N GLN A 336 -12.63 -35.30 -15.31
CA GLN A 336 -13.89 -35.61 -16.00
C GLN A 336 -13.65 -36.24 -17.37
N ALA A 337 -12.71 -35.70 -18.15
CA ALA A 337 -12.34 -36.26 -19.46
C ALA A 337 -11.71 -37.66 -19.36
N ALA A 338 -10.95 -37.89 -18.29
CA ALA A 338 -10.33 -39.19 -18.01
C ALA A 338 -11.28 -40.22 -17.36
N GLY A 339 -12.53 -39.85 -17.07
CA GLY A 339 -13.50 -40.73 -16.42
C GLY A 339 -13.18 -41.03 -14.95
N VAL A 340 -12.38 -40.18 -14.29
CA VAL A 340 -12.09 -40.32 -12.85
C VAL A 340 -13.34 -39.93 -12.07
N SER A 341 -14.00 -40.90 -11.44
CA SER A 341 -15.26 -40.71 -10.70
C SER A 341 -15.14 -40.93 -9.19
N ALA A 342 -14.12 -41.66 -8.73
CA ALA A 342 -13.94 -41.97 -7.31
C ALA A 342 -13.43 -40.74 -6.53
N SER A 343 -14.11 -40.40 -5.44
CA SER A 343 -13.80 -39.21 -4.63
C SER A 343 -12.37 -39.22 -4.06
N GLU A 344 -11.89 -40.37 -3.61
CA GLU A 344 -10.52 -40.54 -3.11
C GLU A 344 -9.46 -40.30 -4.19
N GLU A 345 -9.71 -40.81 -5.40
CA GLU A 345 -8.84 -40.62 -6.55
C GLU A 345 -8.81 -39.15 -6.97
N MET A 346 -9.96 -38.47 -6.96
CA MET A 346 -10.01 -37.03 -7.26
C MET A 346 -9.16 -36.20 -6.30
N VAL A 347 -9.26 -36.48 -5.00
CA VAL A 347 -8.45 -35.81 -3.96
C VAL A 347 -6.96 -36.07 -4.18
N TYR A 348 -6.59 -37.30 -4.55
CA TYR A 348 -5.22 -37.64 -4.89
C TYR A 348 -4.73 -36.82 -6.09
N VAL A 349 -5.49 -36.77 -7.18
CA VAL A 349 -5.13 -36.05 -8.41
C VAL A 349 -4.97 -34.55 -8.18
N TRP A 350 -5.85 -33.91 -7.39
CA TRP A 350 -5.67 -32.51 -7.02
C TRP A 350 -4.40 -32.25 -6.22
N LYS A 351 -3.97 -33.21 -5.39
CA LYS A 351 -2.75 -33.10 -4.57
C LYS A 351 -1.46 -33.39 -5.33
N LEU A 352 -1.52 -34.01 -6.51
CA LEU A 352 -0.32 -34.35 -7.30
C LEU A 352 0.58 -33.13 -7.55
N ALA A 353 1.90 -33.33 -7.51
CA ALA A 353 2.84 -32.35 -8.02
C ALA A 353 2.60 -32.12 -9.51
N GLU A 354 2.88 -30.90 -10.02
CA GLU A 354 2.56 -30.53 -11.40
C GLU A 354 3.16 -31.49 -12.43
N GLN A 355 4.45 -31.84 -12.29
CA GLN A 355 5.13 -32.78 -13.18
C GLN A 355 4.45 -34.16 -13.21
N LYS A 356 4.05 -34.67 -12.05
CA LYS A 356 3.37 -35.98 -11.96
C LYS A 356 1.98 -35.93 -12.58
N PHE A 357 1.25 -34.84 -12.34
CA PHE A 357 -0.06 -34.62 -12.95
C PHE A 357 0.04 -34.60 -14.48
N THR A 358 0.99 -33.84 -15.04
CA THR A 358 1.19 -33.77 -16.50
C THR A 358 1.55 -35.12 -17.10
N ILE A 359 2.46 -35.89 -16.49
CA ILE A 359 2.83 -37.21 -17.01
C ILE A 359 1.65 -38.19 -16.95
N GLN A 360 0.90 -38.19 -15.85
CA GLN A 360 -0.19 -39.15 -15.65
C GLN A 360 -1.42 -38.85 -16.52
N PHE A 361 -1.68 -37.57 -16.81
CA PHE A 361 -2.86 -37.12 -17.56
C PHE A 361 -2.51 -36.48 -18.91
N GLU A 362 -1.35 -36.80 -19.48
CA GLU A 362 -0.85 -36.22 -20.75
C GLU A 362 -1.86 -36.36 -21.90
N ALA A 363 -2.59 -37.48 -21.96
CA ALA A 363 -3.60 -37.72 -23.00
C ALA A 363 -4.86 -36.84 -22.90
N TYR A 364 -5.05 -36.10 -21.80
CA TYR A 364 -6.25 -35.34 -21.48
C TYR A 364 -6.00 -33.83 -21.25
N ILE A 365 -4.73 -33.41 -21.35
CA ILE A 365 -4.28 -32.01 -21.28
C ILE A 365 -4.10 -31.50 -22.70
#